data_AF-D7L8M0-F1
#
_entry.id   AF-D7L8M0-F1
#
_cell.length_a   1.000
_cell.length_b   1.000
_cell.length_c   1.000
_cell.angle_alpha   90.00
_cell.angle_beta   90.00
_cell.angle_gamma   90.00
#
_symmetry.space_group_name_H-M   'P 1'
#
loop_
_entity.id
_entity.type
_entity.pdbx_description
1 polymer ?
#
loop_
_entity_poly.entity_id
_entity_poly.type
_entity_poly.pdbx_seq_one_letter_code
_entity_poly.pdbx_strand_id
1 'polypeptide(L)'
;MLGDLSPIFQSLSSSHVSQYILARTSKDASYQKKCEGDHILLWPESYIRSVNKEICEGLWIYEDELMKKWYVFYSSGFLKILDELIMNLVDKKQIDPSMHLVKV
;
A
#
# COMPACT_ATOMS: atom_id res chain seq x y z
N MET A 1 13.51 -27.26 0.22
CA MET A 1 14.60 -26.26 0.14
C MET A 1 14.10 -25.09 -0.68
N LEU A 2 13.58 -24.05 -0.02
CA LEU A 2 13.38 -22.73 -0.61
C LEU A 2 14.08 -21.78 0.35
N GLY A 3 15.13 -21.12 -0.14
CA GLY A 3 16.00 -20.27 0.65
C GLY A 3 15.24 -19.07 1.20
N ASP A 4 15.48 -18.75 2.46
CA ASP A 4 14.89 -17.62 3.16
C ASP A 4 15.36 -16.30 2.52
N LEU A 5 14.41 -15.55 1.97
CA LEU A 5 14.64 -14.25 1.33
C LEU A 5 14.60 -13.07 2.33
N SER A 6 14.53 -13.36 3.64
CA SER A 6 14.64 -12.38 4.73
C SER A 6 15.81 -11.39 4.63
N PRO A 7 17.01 -11.71 4.09
CA PRO A 7 18.14 -10.79 4.11
C PRO A 7 17.99 -9.60 3.14
N ILE A 8 17.26 -9.78 2.03
CA ILE A 8 17.15 -8.76 0.96
C ILE A 8 16.26 -7.58 1.43
N PHE A 9 15.25 -7.85 2.24
CA PHE A 9 14.40 -6.80 2.81
C PHE A 9 15.06 -6.05 3.97
N GLN A 10 16.02 -6.67 4.67
CA GLN A 10 16.75 -6.02 5.75
C GLN A 10 17.77 -4.99 5.25
N SER A 11 18.39 -5.17 4.08
CA SER A 11 19.43 -4.25 3.59
C SER A 11 18.88 -2.95 2.99
N LEU A 12 17.62 -2.92 2.55
CA LEU A 12 16.96 -1.70 2.05
C LEU A 12 16.30 -0.87 3.18
N SER A 13 16.26 -1.40 4.40
CA SER A 13 15.54 -0.82 5.54
C SER A 13 16.37 0.15 6.41
N SER A 14 17.69 0.20 6.26
CA SER A 14 18.53 0.70 7.37
C SER A 14 18.99 2.16 7.26
N SER A 15 18.99 2.79 6.07
CA SER A 15 19.48 4.18 5.95
C SER A 15 18.37 5.23 5.92
N HIS A 16 17.40 5.11 5.00
CA HIS A 16 16.34 6.12 4.84
C HIS A 16 15.23 5.95 5.88
N VAL A 17 14.79 4.72 6.15
CA VAL A 17 13.72 4.47 7.14
C VAL A 17 14.21 4.75 8.56
N SER A 18 15.47 4.45 8.87
CA SER A 18 16.05 4.67 10.21
C SER A 18 16.23 6.16 10.55
N GLN A 19 16.45 7.03 9.56
CA GLN A 19 16.52 8.48 9.79
C GLN A 19 15.15 9.08 10.17
N TYR A 20 14.04 8.55 9.62
CA TYR A 20 12.69 8.99 10.01
C TYR A 20 12.32 8.60 11.44
N ILE A 21 12.77 7.44 11.91
CA ILE A 21 12.47 6.97 13.27
C ILE A 21 13.27 7.77 14.32
N LEU A 22 14.52 8.14 14.03
CA LEU A 22 15.36 8.94 14.93
C LEU A 22 14.93 10.41 15.05
N ALA A 23 14.28 10.97 14.03
CA ALA A 23 13.75 12.33 14.07
C ALA A 23 12.60 12.52 15.08
N ARG A 24 12.06 11.45 15.67
CA ARG A 24 10.98 11.50 16.68
C ARG A 24 11.46 11.79 18.10
N THR A 25 12.75 11.69 18.41
CA THR A 25 13.23 11.76 19.81
C THR A 25 13.81 13.10 20.26
N SER A 26 14.01 14.08 19.37
CA SER A 26 14.40 15.43 19.79
C SER A 26 13.16 16.28 20.09
N LYS A 27 12.82 16.37 21.38
CA LYS A 27 11.92 17.39 21.92
C LYS A 27 12.58 18.75 21.72
N ASP A 28 12.33 19.41 20.60
CA ASP A 28 12.34 20.88 20.43
C ASP A 28 12.21 21.25 18.95
N ALA A 29 10.97 21.40 18.49
CA ALA A 29 10.59 22.22 17.34
C ALA A 29 9.07 22.32 17.28
N SER A 30 8.52 23.37 17.87
CA SER A 30 7.14 23.81 17.62
C SER A 30 7.01 24.19 16.15
N TYR A 31 6.21 23.43 15.40
CA TYR A 31 5.87 23.62 13.98
C TYR A 31 7.01 23.34 12.99
N GLN A 32 6.82 22.30 12.18
CA GLN A 32 7.71 21.96 11.06
C GLN A 32 6.89 21.91 9.77
N LYS A 33 7.33 22.65 8.75
CA LYS A 33 6.79 22.50 7.38
C LYS A 33 7.36 21.21 6.79
N LYS A 34 6.48 20.28 6.43
CA LYS A 34 6.85 19.02 5.77
C LYS A 34 6.69 19.16 4.26
N CYS A 35 7.47 18.39 3.50
CA CYS A 35 7.21 18.26 2.06
C CYS A 35 6.02 17.32 1.83
N GLU A 36 5.44 17.36 0.64
CA GLU A 36 4.21 16.60 0.32
C GLU A 36 4.42 15.08 0.43
N GLY A 37 5.56 14.58 -0.06
CA GLY A 37 5.91 13.16 0.06
C GLY A 37 6.05 12.72 1.52
N ASP A 38 6.70 13.55 2.35
CA ASP A 38 6.81 13.27 3.78
C ASP A 38 5.45 13.24 4.47
N HIS A 39 4.55 14.14 4.08
CA HIS A 39 3.22 14.21 4.66
C HIS A 39 2.39 12.96 4.34
N ILE A 40 2.49 12.44 3.11
CA ILE A 40 1.85 11.17 2.72
C ILE A 40 2.39 10.01 3.56
N LEU A 41 3.70 9.93 3.76
CA LEU A 41 4.32 8.88 4.57
C LEU A 41 4.01 9.01 6.06
N LEU A 42 3.84 10.25 6.55
CA LEU A 42 3.51 10.52 7.94
C LEU A 42 2.07 10.14 8.24
N TRP A 43 1.12 10.53 7.37
CA TRP A 43 -0.32 10.31 7.55
C TRP A 43 -0.96 9.57 6.36
N PRO A 44 -0.56 8.32 6.09
CA PRO A 44 -1.05 7.56 4.94
C PRO A 44 -2.56 7.28 5.01
N GLU A 45 -3.12 7.22 6.22
CA GLU A 45 -4.54 6.90 6.42
C GLU A 45 -5.49 7.92 5.76
N SER A 46 -5.08 9.19 5.68
CA SER A 46 -5.84 10.25 5.00
C SER A 46 -5.84 10.12 3.48
N TYR A 47 -4.94 9.31 2.90
CA TYR A 47 -4.76 9.17 1.46
C TYR A 47 -5.28 7.83 0.93
N ILE A 48 -4.92 6.73 1.60
CA ILE A 48 -5.18 5.38 1.09
C ILE A 48 -6.07 4.54 2.01
N ARG A 49 -6.47 5.05 3.19
CA ARG A 49 -7.11 4.32 4.31
C ARG A 49 -6.10 3.60 5.22
N SER A 50 -6.63 2.81 6.15
CA SER A 50 -5.86 2.13 7.20
C SER A 50 -4.76 1.23 6.64
N VAL A 51 -3.53 1.48 7.10
CA VAL A 51 -2.36 0.65 6.82
C VAL A 51 -2.27 -0.59 7.71
N ASN A 52 -3.09 -0.63 8.78
CA ASN A 52 -3.13 -1.74 9.71
C ASN A 52 -3.95 -2.89 9.13
N LYS A 53 -3.58 -4.13 9.50
CA LYS A 53 -4.39 -5.30 9.14
C LYS A 53 -5.65 -5.31 9.98
N GLU A 54 -6.79 -5.37 9.30
CA GLU A 54 -8.12 -5.43 9.90
C GLU A 54 -8.77 -6.76 9.52
N ILE A 55 -9.62 -7.28 10.41
CA ILE A 55 -10.50 -8.40 10.07
C ILE A 55 -11.63 -7.82 9.24
N CYS A 56 -11.77 -8.29 8.01
CA CYS A 56 -12.97 -8.03 7.23
C CYS A 56 -13.75 -9.31 7.02
N GLU A 57 -15.02 -9.25 7.38
CA GLU A 57 -15.97 -10.32 7.22
C GLU A 57 -16.68 -10.17 5.87
N GLY A 58 -16.87 -11.28 5.15
CA GLY A 58 -17.77 -11.32 4.01
C GLY A 58 -17.22 -10.78 2.70
N LEU A 59 -15.89 -10.77 2.52
CA LEU A 59 -15.28 -10.49 1.22
C LEU A 59 -15.50 -11.63 0.26
N TRP A 60 -15.78 -11.28 -1.00
CA TRP A 60 -15.89 -12.25 -2.06
C TRP A 60 -14.50 -12.56 -2.65
N ILE A 61 -14.10 -13.81 -2.52
CA ILE A 61 -12.89 -14.35 -3.13
C ILE A 61 -13.31 -15.26 -4.28
N TYR A 62 -12.66 -15.09 -5.41
CA TYR A 62 -12.82 -15.97 -6.56
C TYR A 62 -11.88 -17.16 -6.41
N GLU A 63 -12.45 -18.36 -6.27
CA GLU A 63 -11.74 -19.62 -6.08
C GLU A 63 -12.57 -20.75 -6.69
N ASP A 64 -11.93 -21.70 -7.38
CA ASP A 64 -12.59 -22.83 -8.03
C ASP A 64 -13.73 -22.41 -8.98
N GLU A 65 -13.49 -21.37 -9.78
CA GLU A 65 -14.47 -20.79 -10.71
C GLU A 65 -15.75 -20.23 -10.04
N LEU A 66 -15.75 -20.10 -8.71
CA LEU A 66 -16.90 -19.66 -7.92
C LEU A 66 -16.53 -18.48 -7.02
N MET A 67 -17.53 -17.65 -6.72
CA MET A 67 -17.40 -16.58 -5.72
C MET A 67 -17.80 -17.11 -4.35
N LYS A 68 -16.86 -17.11 -3.40
CA LYS A 68 -17.09 -17.54 -2.02
C LYS A 68 -16.87 -16.38 -1.05
N LYS A 69 -17.70 -16.28 -0.01
CA LYS A 69 -17.48 -15.29 1.07
C LYS A 69 -16.50 -15.82 2.10
N TRP A 70 -15.50 -15.01 2.43
CA TRP A 70 -14.45 -15.35 3.40
C TRP A 70 -14.23 -14.24 4.42
N TYR A 71 -13.66 -14.64 5.55
CA TYR A 71 -13.07 -13.75 6.55
C TYR A 71 -11.59 -13.62 6.22
N VAL A 72 -11.12 -12.39 6.01
CA VAL A 72 -9.75 -12.13 5.56
C VAL A 72 -9.11 -11.03 6.41
N PHE A 73 -7.83 -11.20 6.69
CA PHE A 73 -6.99 -10.20 7.35
C PHE A 73 -6.16 -9.47 6.30
N TYR A 74 -6.48 -8.21 6.04
CA TYR A 74 -5.71 -7.38 5.11
C TYR A 74 -5.78 -5.91 5.52
N SER A 75 -4.93 -5.08 4.91
CA SER A 75 -4.98 -3.63 5.06
C SER A 75 -5.86 -3.04 3.96
N SER A 76 -6.87 -2.24 4.33
CA SER A 76 -7.69 -1.52 3.37
C SER A 76 -6.87 -0.55 2.51
N GLY A 77 -5.80 0.03 3.09
CA GLY A 77 -4.78 0.80 2.40
C GLY A 77 -4.15 0.10 1.22
N PHE A 78 -3.78 -1.18 1.39
CA PHE A 78 -3.17 -1.96 0.32
C PHE A 78 -4.12 -2.16 -0.87
N LEU A 79 -5.37 -2.56 -0.62
CA LEU A 79 -6.34 -2.74 -1.70
C LEU A 79 -6.68 -1.41 -2.39
N LYS A 80 -6.66 -0.29 -1.66
CA LYS A 80 -6.92 1.02 -2.27
C LYS A 80 -5.83 1.43 -3.26
N ILE A 81 -4.56 1.12 -2.98
CA ILE A 81 -3.46 1.36 -3.92
C ILE A 81 -3.69 0.55 -5.21
N LEU A 82 -4.09 -0.72 -5.11
CA LEU A 82 -4.38 -1.55 -6.28
C LEU A 82 -5.59 -1.04 -7.06
N ASP A 83 -6.65 -0.61 -6.37
CA ASP A 83 -7.84 0.00 -6.96
C ASP A 83 -7.47 1.24 -7.79
N GLU A 84 -6.67 2.16 -7.24
CA GLU A 84 -6.18 3.33 -7.97
C GLU A 84 -5.33 2.94 -9.19
N LEU A 85 -4.47 1.93 -9.08
CA LEU A 85 -3.69 1.45 -10.22
C LEU A 85 -4.59 0.93 -11.34
N ILE A 86 -5.60 0.12 -11.00
CA ILE A 86 -6.55 -0.45 -11.97
C ILE A 86 -7.42 0.65 -12.58
N MET A 87 -7.93 1.57 -11.77
CA MET A 87 -8.71 2.72 -12.24
C MET A 87 -7.91 3.58 -13.22
N ASN A 88 -6.63 3.87 -12.92
CA ASN A 88 -5.75 4.59 -13.83
C ASN A 88 -5.56 3.86 -15.17
N LEU A 89 -5.49 2.52 -15.17
CA LEU A 89 -5.44 1.73 -16.40
C LEU A 89 -6.76 1.80 -17.17
N VAL A 90 -7.90 1.75 -16.48
CA VAL A 90 -9.22 1.90 -17.10
C VAL A 90 -9.37 3.30 -17.71
N ASP A 91 -8.91 4.34 -17.05
CA ASP A 91 -8.92 5.71 -17.59
C ASP A 91 -8.05 5.81 -18.84
N LYS A 92 -6.87 5.17 -18.82
CA LYS A 92 -6.03 5.05 -20.03
C LYS A 92 -6.75 4.33 -21.16
N LYS A 93 -7.55 3.28 -20.88
CA LYS A 93 -8.36 2.56 -21.89
C LYS A 93 -9.41 3.47 -22.52
N GLN A 94 -10.02 4.36 -21.74
CA GLN A 94 -11.02 5.29 -22.25
C GLN A 94 -10.40 6.31 -23.20
N ILE A 95 -9.19 6.78 -22.90
CA ILE A 95 -8.43 7.72 -23.75
C ILE A 95 -7.88 7.02 -24.99
N ASP A 96 -7.35 5.81 -24.84
CA ASP A 96 -6.78 4.99 -25.92
C ASP A 96 -7.55 3.67 -26.08
N PRO A 97 -8.55 3.63 -26.99
CA PRO A 97 -9.32 2.43 -27.27
C PRO A 97 -8.48 1.27 -27.83
N SER A 98 -7.24 1.51 -28.29
CA SER A 98 -6.33 0.46 -28.78
C SER A 98 -5.64 -0.32 -27.66
N MET A 99 -5.80 0.08 -26.40
CA MET A 99 -5.24 -0.70 -25.28
C MET A 99 -6.08 -1.98 -25.05
N HIS A 100 -5.58 -3.18 -25.33
CA HIS A 100 -6.40 -4.41 -25.25
C HIS A 100 -5.99 -5.38 -24.15
N LEU A 101 -4.86 -5.14 -23.49
CA LEU A 101 -4.29 -6.05 -22.51
C LEU A 101 -3.81 -5.28 -21.28
N VAL A 102 -4.26 -5.74 -20.11
CA VAL A 102 -3.67 -5.41 -18.82
C VAL A 102 -3.07 -6.70 -18.28
N LYS A 103 -1.81 -6.65 -17.85
CA LYS A 103 -1.07 -7.78 -17.27
C LYS A 103 -0.73 -7.45 -15.83
N VAL A 104 -1.14 -8.33 -14.92
CA VAL A 104 -0.94 -8.24 -13.47
C VAL A 104 -0.10 -9.42 -13.02
#